data_AF-A0A7J9MQ35-F1
#
_entry.id   AF-A0A7J9MQ35-F1
#
_cell.length_a   1.000
_cell.length_b   1.000
_cell.length_c   1.000
_cell.angle_alpha   90.00
_cell.angle_beta   90.00
_cell.angle_gamma   90.00
#
_symmetry.space_group_name_H-M   'P 1'
#
loop_
_entity.id
_entity.type
_entity.pdbx_description
1 polymer ?
#
loop_
_entity_poly.entity_id
_entity_poly.type
_entity_poly.pdbx_seq_one_letter_code
_entity_poly.pdbx_strand_id
1 'polypeptide(L)' 'MEKALMRLLGSSPAVPVVFIGGKLVGTMDRVMASHINGTLVPLLKQAGA' A
#
# COMPACT_ATOMS: atom_id res chain seq x y z
N MET A 1 -12.69 9.30 7.97
CA MET A 1 -11.54 8.47 7.52
C MET A 1 -11.51 8.36 6.00
N GLU A 2 -12.60 7.88 5.37
CA GLU A 2 -12.74 7.76 3.91
C GLU A 2 -12.45 9.06 3.12
N LYS A 3 -13.00 10.21 3.55
CA LYS A 3 -12.74 11.52 2.92
C LYS A 3 -11.26 11.94 2.92
N ALA A 4 -10.52 11.62 3.98
CA ALA A 4 -9.09 11.96 4.07
C ALA A 4 -8.27 11.09 3.10
N LEU A 5 -8.69 9.85 2.93
CA LEU A 5 -8.08 8.89 2.02
C LEU A 5 -8.31 9.26 0.56
N MET A 6 -9.54 9.64 0.20
CA MET A 6 -9.88 10.16 -1.12
C MET A 6 -9.04 11.39 -1.50
N ARG A 7 -8.79 12.29 -0.54
CA ARG A 7 -7.92 13.46 -0.75
C ARG A 7 -6.47 13.09 -1.02
N LEU A 8 -5.98 12.01 -0.40
CA LEU A 8 -4.59 11.57 -0.55
C LEU A 8 -4.37 10.75 -1.83
N LEU A 9 -5.39 10.01 -2.27
CA LEU A 9 -5.27 9.03 -3.36
C LEU A 9 -5.94 9.44 -4.67
N GLY A 10 -6.77 10.50 -4.68
CA GLY A 10 -7.56 10.89 -5.86
C GLY A 10 -8.85 10.08 -6.02
N SER A 11 -9.68 10.45 -7.00
CA SER A 11 -11.03 9.89 -7.22
C SER A 11 -11.07 8.36 -7.15
N SER A 12 -11.98 7.89 -6.30
CA SER A 12 -12.38 6.51 -6.02
C SER A 12 -11.77 5.40 -6.87
N PRO A 13 -10.78 4.69 -6.34
CA PRO A 13 -10.74 3.25 -6.47
C PRO A 13 -11.35 2.65 -5.19
N ALA A 14 -12.41 1.85 -5.34
CA ALA A 14 -12.88 0.97 -4.29
C ALA A 14 -11.83 -0.12 -4.07
N VAL A 15 -10.74 0.21 -3.39
CA VAL A 15 -9.63 -0.71 -3.17
C VAL A 15 -9.08 -0.52 -1.76
N PRO A 16 -8.68 -1.62 -1.10
CA PRO A 16 -8.06 -1.53 0.21
C PRO A 16 -6.75 -0.76 0.10
N VAL A 17 -6.52 0.08 1.09
CA VAL A 17 -5.28 0.84 1.24
C VAL A 17 -4.39 0.09 2.20
N VAL A 18 -3.17 -0.18 1.77
CA VAL A 18 -2.24 -1.08 2.44
C VAL A 18 -1.15 -0.27 3.11
N PHE A 19 -0.97 -0.57 4.40
CA PHE A 19 0.13 -0.08 5.22
C PHE A 19 1.04 -1.24 5.56
N ILE A 20 2.35 -1.04 5.47
CA ILE A 20 3.38 -2.02 5.86
C ILE A 20 4.30 -1.34 6.87
N GLY A 21 4.45 -1.91 8.07
CA GLY A 21 5.26 -1.32 9.14
C GLY A 21 4.82 0.10 9.54
N GLY A 22 3.52 0.37 9.50
CA GLY A 22 2.94 1.69 9.80
C GLY A 22 3.09 2.74 8.69
N LYS A 23 3.71 2.39 7.55
CA LYS A 23 3.88 3.31 6.41
C LYS A 23 2.87 3.00 5.30
N LEU A 24 2.27 4.04 4.73
CA LEU A 24 1.38 3.92 3.57
C LEU A 24 2.17 3.45 2.34
N VAL A 25 1.82 2.28 1.82
CA VAL A 25 2.42 1.73 0.58
C VAL A 25 1.57 2.08 -0.63
N GLY A 26 0.24 2.13 -0.47
CA GLY A 26 -0.69 2.54 -1.51
C GLY A 26 -1.84 1.56 -1.66
N THR A 27 -2.37 1.45 -2.88
CA THR A 27 -3.44 0.51 -3.25
C THR A 27 -2.87 -0.89 -3.49
N MET A 28 -3.76 -1.87 -3.67
CA MET A 28 -3.41 -3.24 -4.08
C MET A 28 -2.49 -3.28 -5.31
N ASP A 29 -2.72 -2.44 -6.32
CA ASP A 29 -1.89 -2.44 -7.53
C ASP A 29 -0.41 -2.17 -7.22
N ARG A 30 -0.14 -1.27 -6.27
CA ARG A 30 1.23 -0.95 -5.85
C ARG A 30 1.87 -2.08 -5.05
N VAL A 31 1.09 -2.78 -4.23
CA VAL A 31 1.55 -3.98 -3.52
C VAL A 31 1.88 -5.10 -4.52
N MET A 32 1.03 -5.30 -5.52
CA MET A 32 1.27 -6.28 -6.58
C MET A 32 2.49 -5.92 -7.44
N ALA A 33 2.70 -4.63 -7.75
CA ALA A 33 3.92 -4.18 -8.41
C ALA A 33 5.17 -4.49 -7.58
N SER A 34 5.14 -4.28 -6.25
CA SER A 34 6.22 -4.68 -5.36
C SER A 34 6.44 -6.20 -5.31
N HIS A 35 5.38 -7.00 -5.44
CA HIS A 35 5.51 -8.46 -5.53
C HIS A 35 6.22 -8.89 -6.82
N ILE A 36 5.77 -8.37 -7.96
CA ILE A 36 6.35 -8.66 -9.29
C ILE A 36 7.82 -8.21 -9.34
N ASN A 37 8.13 -7.05 -8.79
CA ASN A 37 9.48 -6.50 -8.74
C ASN A 37 10.37 -7.16 -7.66
N GLY A 38 9.85 -8.13 -6.89
CA GLY A 38 10.59 -8.82 -5.84
C GLY A 38 10.92 -7.97 -4.60
N THR A 39 10.39 -6.75 -4.48
CA THR A 39 10.66 -5.82 -3.38
C THR A 39 9.73 -5.98 -2.18
N LEU A 40 8.60 -6.70 -2.34
CA LEU A 40 7.62 -6.87 -1.28
C LEU A 40 8.16 -7.63 -0.07
N VAL A 41 8.85 -8.75 -0.28
CA VAL A 41 9.40 -9.57 0.83
C VAL A 41 10.46 -8.80 1.63
N PRO A 42 11.44 -8.11 1.03
CA PRO A 42 12.33 -7.21 1.75
C PRO A 42 11.60 -6.15 2.57
N LEU A 43 10.55 -5.53 2.02
CA LEU A 43 9.72 -4.53 2.69
C LEU A 43 9.03 -5.10 3.94
N LEU A 44 8.48 -6.31 3.85
CA LEU A 44 7.84 -7.00 4.98
C LEU A 44 8.84 -7.31 6.09
N LYS A 45 10.03 -7.81 5.76
CA LYS A 45 11.10 -8.06 6.74
C LYS A 45 11.53 -6.80 7.47
N GLN A 46 11.67 -5.68 6.74
CA GLN A 46 11.99 -4.38 7.36
C GLN A 46 10.89 -3.88 8.30
N ALA A 47 9.65 -4.27 8.05
CA ALA A 47 8.51 -3.99 8.92
C ALA A 47 8.37 -4.94 10.12
N GLY A 48 9.25 -5.95 10.23
CA GLY A 48 9.24 -6.93 11.32
C GLY A 48 8.29 -8.10 11.12
N ALA A 49 7.90 -8.39 9.86
CA ALA A 49 7.14 -9.58 9.48
C ALA A 49 8.04 -10.75 9.06
#